data_AF-A0A2S7Q7H2-F1
#
_entry.id   AF-A0A2S7Q7H2-F1
#
_cell.length_a   1.000
_cell.length_b   1.000
_cell.length_c   1.000
_cell.angle_alpha   90.00
_cell.angle_beta   90.00
_cell.angle_gamma   90.00
#
_symmetry.space_group_name_H-M   'P 1'
#
loop_
_entity.id
_entity.type
_entity.pdbx_description
1 polymer ?
#
loop_
_entity_poly.entity_id
_entity_poly.type
_entity_poly.pdbx_seq_one_letter_code
_entity_poly.pdbx_strand_id
1 'polypeptide(L)'
;MTPFFGKRIISNIRKQFRNLRNPIEHIKMSALFDTTRNLSLYSIPVAWVLSILPHSYAITRSSSFDNRNPREYSDNLDADKNIDETTKGRILRAEAAQMNGLENIGLFAAAVVAGNVAGLSAKTLNLLSGGYLVSRAVYNFLYINSTTQMMGHARSAVYTVGIVNIMTLFITSGNNLKDKAANLL
;
A
#
# COMPACT_ATOMS: atom_id res chain seq x y z
N MET A 1 19.31 50.75 32.85
CA MET A 1 19.94 49.88 31.82
C MET A 1 18.92 48.85 31.34
N THR A 2 18.78 48.77 30.03
CA THR A 2 17.71 48.14 29.22
C THR A 2 17.63 46.62 29.26
N PRO A 3 16.40 46.04 29.20
CA PRO A 3 16.22 44.88 28.32
C PRO A 3 14.83 44.86 27.63
N PHE A 4 14.43 45.93 26.93
CA PHE A 4 13.17 45.93 26.15
C PHE A 4 13.38 45.63 24.65
N PHE A 5 14.57 45.90 24.11
CA PHE A 5 14.83 45.79 22.67
C PHE A 5 15.01 44.33 22.20
N GLY A 6 15.67 43.48 23.00
CA GLY A 6 15.95 42.08 22.65
C GLY A 6 14.70 41.20 22.52
N LYS A 7 13.67 41.40 23.35
CA LYS A 7 12.44 40.57 23.34
C LYS A 7 11.63 40.74 22.04
N ARG A 8 11.62 41.95 21.47
CA ARG A 8 10.89 42.25 20.22
C ARG A 8 11.58 41.68 18.99
N ILE A 9 12.92 41.68 18.97
CA ILE A 9 13.70 41.06 17.89
C ILE A 9 13.53 39.54 17.92
N ILE A 10 13.64 38.92 19.10
CA ILE A 10 13.49 37.47 19.26
C ILE A 10 12.06 37.01 18.91
N SER A 11 11.02 37.80 19.22
CA SER A 11 9.64 37.45 18.85
C SER A 11 9.40 37.53 17.34
N ASN A 12 9.95 38.55 16.67
CA ASN A 12 9.87 38.70 15.22
C ASN A 12 10.60 37.58 14.49
N ILE A 13 11.81 37.22 14.95
CA ILE A 13 12.57 36.08 14.42
C ILE A 13 11.79 34.78 14.59
N ARG A 14 11.24 34.50 15.79
CA ARG A 14 10.40 33.32 16.01
C ARG A 14 9.16 33.28 15.12
N LYS A 15 8.52 34.44 14.87
CA LYS A 15 7.35 34.55 14.00
C LYS A 15 7.72 34.27 12.53
N GLN A 16 8.87 34.77 12.09
CA GLN A 16 9.42 34.52 10.76
C GLN A 16 9.79 33.05 10.54
N PHE A 17 10.47 32.41 11.51
CA PHE A 17 10.76 30.97 11.46
C PHE A 17 9.50 30.11 11.50
N ARG A 18 8.48 30.49 12.28
CA ARG A 18 7.18 29.80 12.29
C ARG A 18 6.47 29.93 10.93
N ASN A 19 6.53 31.10 10.31
CA ASN A 19 5.96 31.35 8.99
C ASN A 19 6.74 30.68 7.84
N LEU A 20 8.02 30.34 8.03
CA LEU A 20 8.82 29.56 7.08
C LEU A 20 8.60 28.04 7.23
N ARG A 21 8.25 27.57 8.43
CA ARG A 21 7.93 26.16 8.69
C ARG A 21 6.61 25.73 8.04
N ASN A 22 5.59 26.59 8.08
CA ASN A 22 4.27 26.30 7.51
C ASN A 22 4.26 26.03 5.98
N PRO A 23 4.91 26.81 5.11
CA PRO A 23 4.90 26.57 3.67
C PRO A 23 5.62 25.29 3.27
N ILE A 24 6.68 24.88 4.00
CA ILE A 24 7.42 23.64 3.71
C ILE A 24 6.56 22.40 3.96
N GLU A 25 5.72 22.41 4.99
CA GLU A 25 4.75 21.34 5.28
C GLU A 25 3.63 21.32 4.22
N HIS A 26 3.07 22.48 3.85
CA HIS A 26 2.02 22.58 2.83
C HIS A 26 2.48 22.19 1.42
N ILE A 27 3.72 22.51 1.03
CA ILE A 27 4.29 22.18 -0.29
C ILE A 27 4.55 20.67 -0.43
N LYS A 28 4.97 19.99 0.65
CA LYS A 28 5.19 18.54 0.62
C LYS A 28 3.89 17.75 0.57
N MET A 29 2.85 18.22 1.24
CA MET A 29 1.55 17.53 1.28
C MET A 29 0.74 17.75 0.00
N SER A 30 0.78 18.97 -0.56
CA SER A 30 0.14 19.26 -1.86
C SER A 30 0.75 18.46 -3.01
N ALA A 31 2.07 18.24 -3.02
CA ALA A 31 2.73 17.38 -4.00
C ALA A 31 2.32 15.90 -3.89
N LEU A 32 1.99 15.42 -2.69
CA LEU A 32 1.52 14.04 -2.47
C LEU A 32 0.10 13.81 -3.01
N PHE A 33 -0.72 14.86 -3.04
CA PHE A 33 -2.08 14.86 -3.57
C PHE A 33 -2.19 15.50 -4.96
N ASP A 34 -1.06 15.82 -5.59
CA ASP A 34 -1.02 16.38 -6.95
C ASP A 34 -1.29 15.26 -7.97
N THR A 35 -2.57 15.11 -8.30
CA THR A 35 -3.03 14.11 -9.28
C THR A 35 -2.63 14.43 -10.73
N THR A 36 -1.97 15.57 -11.00
CA THR A 36 -1.48 15.91 -12.34
C THR A 36 -0.24 15.10 -12.72
N ARG A 37 0.55 14.66 -11.72
CA ARG A 37 1.75 13.84 -11.95
C ARG A 37 1.37 12.37 -11.98
N ASN A 38 1.86 11.62 -12.95
CA ASN A 38 1.64 10.17 -13.01
C ASN A 38 2.56 9.45 -12.01
N LEU A 39 1.97 8.94 -10.93
CA LEU A 39 2.67 8.21 -9.86
C LEU A 39 2.41 6.70 -9.92
N SER A 40 1.65 6.24 -10.90
CA SER A 40 1.15 4.87 -10.94
C SER A 40 2.25 3.81 -10.98
N LEU A 41 3.37 4.03 -11.67
CA LEU A 41 4.47 3.05 -11.66
C LEU A 41 5.12 2.88 -10.28
N TYR A 42 5.13 3.92 -9.43
CA TYR A 42 5.60 3.80 -8.05
C TYR A 42 4.66 2.97 -7.17
N SER A 43 3.40 2.79 -7.59
CA SER A 43 2.49 1.93 -6.86
C SER A 43 2.91 0.45 -6.90
N ILE A 44 3.66 0.02 -7.91
CA ILE A 44 4.12 -1.37 -8.04
C ILE A 44 5.09 -1.76 -6.91
N PRO A 45 6.21 -1.04 -6.67
CA PRO A 45 7.07 -1.36 -5.52
C PRO A 45 6.35 -1.18 -4.18
N VAL A 46 5.41 -0.24 -4.07
CA VAL A 46 4.59 -0.10 -2.85
C VAL A 46 3.69 -1.32 -2.64
N ALA A 47 3.06 -1.85 -3.69
CA ALA A 47 2.27 -3.07 -3.63
C ALA A 47 3.13 -4.29 -3.24
N TRP A 48 4.37 -4.35 -3.71
CA TRP A 48 5.33 -5.38 -3.30
C TRP A 48 5.64 -5.29 -1.81
N VAL A 49 5.96 -4.09 -1.31
CA VAL A 49 6.17 -3.87 0.12
C VAL A 49 4.94 -4.29 0.93
N LEU A 50 3.74 -3.85 0.53
CA LEU A 50 2.50 -4.28 1.18
C LEU A 50 2.30 -5.80 1.16
N SER A 51 2.79 -6.50 0.15
CA SER A 51 2.70 -7.96 0.07
C SER A 51 3.70 -8.65 1.00
N ILE A 52 4.87 -8.08 1.27
CA ILE A 52 5.89 -8.67 2.15
C ILE A 52 5.70 -8.31 3.62
N LEU A 53 5.09 -7.16 3.94
CA LEU A 53 4.89 -6.71 5.32
C LEU A 53 4.24 -7.73 6.27
N PRO A 54 3.23 -8.53 5.86
CA PRO A 54 2.67 -9.58 6.71
C PRO A 54 3.71 -10.65 7.13
N HIS A 55 4.62 -11.03 6.23
CA HIS A 55 5.72 -11.95 6.54
C HIS A 55 6.68 -11.36 7.59
N SER A 56 7.08 -10.10 7.38
CA SER A 56 7.93 -9.39 8.34
C SER A 56 7.27 -9.32 9.72
N TYR A 57 5.94 -9.16 9.77
CA TYR A 57 5.20 -9.26 11.02
C TYR A 57 5.26 -10.68 11.60
N ALA A 58 4.99 -11.73 10.81
CA ALA A 58 4.99 -13.13 11.24
C ALA A 58 6.31 -13.55 11.89
N ILE A 59 7.44 -13.32 11.22
CA ILE A 59 8.76 -13.75 11.69
C ILE A 59 9.23 -13.03 12.96
N THR A 60 8.69 -11.83 13.26
CA THR A 60 8.98 -11.13 14.53
C THR A 60 8.19 -11.69 15.71
N ARG A 61 7.25 -12.61 15.48
CA ARG A 61 6.35 -13.19 16.49
C ARG A 61 6.67 -14.64 16.83
N SER A 62 7.66 -15.25 16.18
CA SER A 62 8.01 -16.65 16.40
C SER A 62 9.51 -16.85 16.17
N SER A 63 10.14 -17.63 17.06
CA SER A 63 11.51 -18.13 16.89
C SER A 63 11.60 -19.36 15.98
N SER A 64 10.47 -19.88 15.53
CA SER A 64 10.35 -21.11 14.72
C SER A 64 10.67 -20.87 13.23
N PHE A 65 10.95 -19.62 12.83
CA PHE A 65 11.35 -19.28 11.47
C PHE A 65 12.84 -19.58 11.23
N ASP A 66 13.13 -20.47 10.30
CA ASP A 66 14.49 -20.77 9.83
C ASP A 66 14.70 -20.32 8.39
N ASN A 67 15.56 -19.31 8.21
CA ASN A 67 15.89 -18.77 6.88
C ASN A 67 16.60 -19.77 5.95
N ARG A 68 17.13 -20.88 6.48
CA ARG A 68 17.73 -21.95 5.65
C ARG A 68 16.65 -22.82 5.00
N ASN A 69 15.54 -23.02 5.71
CA ASN A 69 14.40 -23.84 5.28
C ASN A 69 13.08 -23.07 5.43
N PRO A 70 12.89 -21.90 4.77
CA PRO A 70 11.76 -21.02 5.02
C PRO A 70 10.40 -21.63 4.66
N ARG A 71 10.40 -22.70 3.85
CA ARG A 71 9.18 -23.42 3.45
C ARG A 71 8.63 -24.34 4.55
N GLU A 72 9.45 -24.70 5.53
CA GLU A 72 9.03 -25.51 6.67
C GLU A 72 8.46 -24.66 7.81
N TYR A 73 8.33 -23.33 7.61
CA TYR A 73 7.95 -22.42 8.69
C TYR A 73 6.58 -22.76 9.30
N SER A 74 5.58 -23.12 8.48
CA SER A 74 4.27 -23.54 8.98
C SER A 74 4.35 -24.76 9.88
N ASP A 75 5.15 -25.74 9.47
CA ASP A 75 5.25 -27.05 10.13
C ASP A 75 6.04 -26.91 11.43
N ASN A 76 7.13 -26.12 11.40
CA ASN A 76 7.91 -25.77 12.58
C ASN A 76 7.08 -24.96 13.59
N LEU A 77 6.22 -24.05 13.12
CA LEU A 77 5.34 -23.27 13.97
C LEU A 77 4.25 -24.15 14.62
N ASP A 78 3.68 -25.10 13.89
CA ASP A 78 2.67 -26.03 14.41
C ASP A 78 3.25 -26.90 15.54
N ALA A 79 4.45 -27.43 15.31
CA ALA A 79 5.19 -28.23 16.28
C ALA A 79 5.68 -27.47 17.52
N ASP A 80 5.76 -26.13 17.46
CA ASP A 80 6.26 -25.30 18.56
C ASP A 80 5.25 -25.23 19.71
N LYS A 81 5.61 -25.82 20.86
CA LYS A 81 4.75 -25.83 22.06
C LYS A 81 4.88 -24.57 22.92
N ASN A 82 5.82 -23.68 22.60
CA ASN A 82 6.08 -22.48 23.39
C ASN A 82 5.22 -21.28 22.95
N ILE A 83 4.53 -21.41 21.82
CA ILE A 83 3.68 -20.36 21.25
C ILE A 83 2.22 -20.78 21.42
N ASP A 84 1.39 -19.89 21.95
CA ASP A 84 -0.04 -20.17 22.11
C ASP A 84 -0.77 -20.23 20.76
N GLU A 85 -1.86 -20.99 20.72
CA GLU A 85 -2.64 -21.23 19.50
C GLU A 85 -3.21 -19.95 18.86
N THR A 86 -3.51 -18.93 19.68
CA THR A 86 -4.02 -17.65 19.15
C THR A 86 -2.91 -16.93 18.38
N THR A 87 -1.70 -16.92 18.92
CA THR A 87 -0.52 -16.35 18.26
C THR A 87 -0.16 -17.14 17.01
N LYS A 88 -0.13 -18.49 17.07
CA LYS A 88 0.10 -19.34 15.87
C LYS A 88 -0.89 -19.03 14.76
N GLY A 89 -2.19 -19.01 15.09
CA GLY A 89 -3.22 -18.70 14.11
C GLY A 89 -3.04 -17.31 13.47
N ARG A 90 -2.55 -16.33 14.23
CA ARG A 90 -2.27 -14.98 13.72
C ARG A 90 -1.06 -14.94 12.79
N ILE A 91 -0.01 -15.70 13.10
CA ILE A 91 1.17 -15.87 12.24
C ILE A 91 0.76 -16.53 10.92
N LEU A 92 0.03 -17.65 10.97
CA LEU A 92 -0.45 -18.35 9.77
C LEU A 92 -1.33 -17.46 8.87
N ARG A 93 -2.20 -16.63 9.48
CA ARG A 93 -2.98 -15.64 8.72
C ARG A 93 -2.12 -14.56 8.07
N ALA A 94 -1.01 -14.17 8.69
CA ALA A 94 -0.08 -13.20 8.11
C ALA A 94 0.69 -13.80 6.92
N GLU A 95 1.20 -15.02 7.03
CA GLU A 95 1.82 -15.75 5.91
C GLU A 95 0.83 -15.92 4.74
N ALA A 96 -0.41 -16.30 5.03
CA ALA A 96 -1.45 -16.41 4.00
C ALA A 96 -1.78 -15.07 3.33
N ALA A 97 -1.73 -13.95 4.08
CA ALA A 97 -1.90 -12.61 3.51
C ALA A 97 -0.74 -12.21 2.58
N GLN A 98 0.50 -12.58 2.92
CA GLN A 98 1.67 -12.38 2.05
C GLN A 98 1.53 -13.15 0.75
N MET A 99 1.24 -14.46 0.83
CA MET A 99 1.06 -15.32 -0.35
C MET A 99 -0.01 -14.75 -1.29
N ASN A 100 -1.17 -14.36 -0.75
CA ASN A 100 -2.22 -13.72 -1.54
C ASN A 100 -1.77 -12.41 -2.21
N GLY A 101 -0.96 -11.59 -1.52
CA GLY A 101 -0.39 -10.38 -2.10
C GLY A 101 0.52 -10.68 -3.29
N LEU A 102 1.40 -11.67 -3.16
CA LEU A 102 2.34 -12.09 -4.21
C LEU A 102 1.64 -12.75 -5.40
N GLU A 103 0.53 -13.46 -5.19
CA GLU A 103 -0.29 -13.99 -6.30
C GLU A 103 -0.93 -12.87 -7.14
N ASN A 104 -1.29 -11.75 -6.50
CA ASN A 104 -2.03 -10.67 -7.15
C ASN A 104 -1.13 -9.58 -7.76
N ILE A 105 0.10 -9.41 -7.26
CA ILE A 105 0.96 -8.30 -7.67
C ILE A 105 1.30 -8.34 -9.17
N GLY A 106 1.48 -9.52 -9.75
CA GLY A 106 1.75 -9.67 -11.18
C GLY A 106 0.60 -9.12 -12.04
N LEU A 107 -0.63 -9.46 -11.69
CA LEU A 107 -1.83 -8.98 -12.36
C LEU A 107 -1.99 -7.45 -12.22
N PHE A 108 -1.73 -6.92 -11.01
CA PHE A 108 -1.75 -5.49 -10.75
C PHE A 108 -0.70 -4.73 -11.57
N ALA A 109 0.55 -5.19 -11.53
CA ALA A 109 1.66 -4.56 -12.25
C ALA A 109 1.40 -4.54 -13.76
N ALA A 110 0.90 -5.64 -14.32
CA ALA A 110 0.51 -5.72 -15.72
C ALA A 110 -0.58 -4.68 -16.07
N ALA A 111 -1.60 -4.51 -15.23
CA ALA A 111 -2.68 -3.54 -15.44
C ALA A 111 -2.17 -2.09 -15.42
N VAL A 112 -1.29 -1.75 -14.47
CA VAL A 112 -0.68 -0.41 -14.38
C VAL A 112 0.17 -0.13 -15.60
N VAL A 113 1.01 -1.07 -16.02
CA VAL A 113 1.86 -0.93 -17.23
C VAL A 113 0.98 -0.78 -18.47
N ALA A 114 -0.05 -1.62 -18.63
CA ALA A 114 -0.99 -1.52 -19.74
C ALA A 114 -1.67 -0.15 -19.81
N GLY A 115 -2.08 0.42 -18.68
CA GLY A 115 -2.67 1.75 -18.62
C GLY A 115 -1.70 2.88 -19.00
N ASN A 116 -0.42 2.74 -18.63
CA ASN A 116 0.62 3.68 -19.05
C ASN A 116 0.87 3.60 -20.57
N VAL A 117 1.00 2.38 -21.12
CA VAL A 117 1.17 2.16 -22.57
C VAL A 117 -0.03 2.66 -23.36
N ALA A 118 -1.24 2.41 -22.86
CA ALA A 118 -2.47 2.92 -23.47
C ALA A 118 -2.56 4.46 -23.41
N GLY A 119 -1.76 5.13 -22.58
CA GLY A 119 -1.80 6.58 -22.40
C GLY A 119 -3.07 7.04 -21.69
N LEU A 120 -3.50 6.32 -20.66
CA LEU A 120 -4.55 6.78 -19.75
C LEU A 120 -4.11 8.06 -19.01
N SER A 121 -5.09 8.86 -18.57
CA SER A 121 -4.79 10.08 -17.81
C SER A 121 -4.09 9.75 -16.47
N ALA A 122 -3.17 10.64 -16.04
CA ALA A 122 -2.49 10.51 -14.75
C ALA A 122 -3.47 10.37 -13.58
N LYS A 123 -4.57 11.13 -13.62
CA LYS A 123 -5.65 11.05 -12.63
C LYS A 123 -6.26 9.64 -12.54
N THR A 124 -6.63 9.04 -13.69
CA THR A 124 -7.18 7.68 -13.74
C THR A 124 -6.20 6.65 -13.21
N LEU A 125 -4.95 6.72 -13.69
CA LEU A 125 -3.89 5.80 -13.28
C LEU A 125 -3.61 5.88 -11.77
N ASN A 126 -3.49 7.09 -11.22
CA ASN A 126 -3.24 7.29 -9.79
C ASN A 126 -4.43 6.83 -8.94
N LEU A 127 -5.66 7.15 -9.36
CA LEU A 127 -6.86 6.80 -8.60
C LEU A 127 -7.03 5.29 -8.49
N LEU A 128 -6.95 4.56 -9.60
CA LEU A 128 -7.15 3.11 -9.60
C LEU A 128 -5.97 2.38 -8.93
N SER A 129 -4.74 2.83 -9.18
CA SER A 129 -3.56 2.25 -8.53
C SER A 129 -3.56 2.51 -7.01
N GLY A 130 -3.87 3.74 -6.60
CA GLY A 130 -4.01 4.10 -5.19
C GLY A 130 -5.16 3.36 -4.51
N GLY A 131 -6.30 3.22 -5.18
CA GLY A 131 -7.43 2.43 -4.70
C GLY A 131 -7.06 0.97 -4.44
N TYR A 132 -6.29 0.35 -5.34
CA TYR A 132 -5.73 -0.99 -5.12
C TYR A 132 -4.82 -1.02 -3.89
N LEU A 133 -3.86 -0.09 -3.75
CA LEU A 133 -2.95 -0.05 -2.59
C LEU A 133 -3.69 0.09 -1.27
N VAL A 134 -4.67 0.99 -1.19
CA VAL A 134 -5.52 1.16 0.00
C VAL A 134 -6.28 -0.13 0.29
N SER A 135 -6.86 -0.77 -0.73
CA SER A 135 -7.53 -2.07 -0.53
C SER A 135 -6.57 -3.12 0.00
N ARG A 136 -5.31 -3.17 -0.45
CA ARG A 136 -4.32 -4.14 0.03
C ARG A 136 -3.92 -3.87 1.48
N ALA A 137 -3.74 -2.61 1.85
CA ALA A 137 -3.45 -2.25 3.24
C ALA A 137 -4.59 -2.67 4.19
N VAL A 138 -5.84 -2.37 3.83
CA VAL A 138 -7.02 -2.77 4.61
C VAL A 138 -7.21 -4.28 4.60
N TYR A 139 -7.03 -4.94 3.46
CA TYR A 139 -7.12 -6.40 3.31
C TYR A 139 -6.14 -7.11 4.24
N ASN A 140 -4.87 -6.69 4.25
CA ASN A 140 -3.85 -7.29 5.12
C ASN A 140 -4.20 -7.12 6.60
N PHE A 141 -4.66 -5.92 6.99
CA PHE A 141 -5.12 -5.67 8.35
C PHE A 141 -6.28 -6.59 8.73
N LEU A 142 -7.30 -6.70 7.89
CA LEU A 142 -8.43 -7.58 8.14
C LEU A 142 -7.98 -9.04 8.20
N TYR A 143 -7.12 -9.49 7.28
CA TYR A 143 -6.67 -10.88 7.22
C TYR A 143 -5.96 -11.29 8.50
N ILE A 144 -4.95 -10.54 8.91
CA ILE A 144 -4.14 -10.86 10.11
C ILE A 144 -5.05 -10.94 11.36
N ASN A 145 -6.06 -10.06 11.45
CA ASN A 145 -6.95 -9.97 12.61
C ASN A 145 -8.25 -10.77 12.48
N SER A 146 -8.49 -11.47 11.36
CA SER A 146 -9.75 -12.21 11.13
C SER A 146 -9.86 -13.43 12.03
N THR A 147 -10.65 -13.31 13.09
CA THR A 147 -11.05 -14.41 13.99
C THR A 147 -12.55 -14.74 13.89
N THR A 148 -13.32 -13.99 13.09
CA THR A 148 -14.76 -14.16 12.94
C THR A 148 -15.17 -14.21 11.46
N GLN A 149 -16.32 -14.84 11.18
CA GLN A 149 -16.88 -14.91 9.82
C GLN A 149 -17.15 -13.52 9.24
N MET A 150 -17.64 -12.58 10.06
CA MET A 150 -17.89 -11.20 9.63
C MET A 150 -16.62 -10.51 9.12
N MET A 151 -15.50 -10.65 9.83
CA MET A 151 -14.21 -10.12 9.37
C MET A 151 -13.73 -10.84 8.10
N GLY A 152 -13.98 -12.14 8.00
CA GLY A 152 -13.74 -12.92 6.79
C GLY A 152 -14.50 -12.37 5.56
N HIS A 153 -15.78 -12.03 5.72
CA HIS A 153 -16.59 -11.42 4.66
C HIS A 153 -16.10 -10.01 4.31
N ALA A 154 -15.78 -9.19 5.31
CA ALA A 154 -15.22 -7.86 5.10
C ALA A 154 -13.90 -7.93 4.30
N ARG A 155 -13.02 -8.88 4.65
CA ARG A 155 -11.78 -9.15 3.93
C ARG A 155 -12.07 -9.50 2.47
N SER A 156 -13.02 -10.38 2.19
CA SER A 156 -13.39 -10.74 0.81
C SER A 156 -13.96 -9.55 0.03
N ALA A 157 -14.79 -8.71 0.67
CA ALA A 157 -15.32 -7.51 0.02
C ALA A 157 -14.20 -6.53 -0.37
N VAL A 158 -13.26 -6.27 0.55
CA VAL A 158 -12.10 -5.40 0.30
C VAL A 158 -11.19 -5.96 -0.79
N TYR A 159 -11.00 -7.28 -0.82
CA TYR A 159 -10.28 -7.96 -1.90
C TYR A 159 -10.91 -7.67 -3.26
N THR A 160 -12.23 -7.86 -3.36
CA THR A 160 -12.98 -7.62 -4.60
C THR A 160 -12.84 -6.19 -5.08
N VAL A 161 -12.85 -5.19 -4.18
CA VAL A 161 -12.58 -3.78 -4.55
C VAL A 161 -11.22 -3.63 -5.22
N GLY A 162 -10.18 -4.28 -4.70
CA GLY A 162 -8.85 -4.30 -5.33
C GLY A 162 -8.86 -4.91 -6.74
N ILE A 163 -9.55 -6.04 -6.91
CA ILE A 163 -9.70 -6.70 -8.22
C ILE A 163 -10.47 -5.81 -9.20
N VAL A 164 -11.53 -5.13 -8.75
CA VAL A 164 -12.28 -4.18 -9.58
C VAL A 164 -11.38 -3.05 -10.08
N ASN A 165 -10.48 -2.51 -9.25
CA ASN A 165 -9.52 -1.51 -9.70
C ASN A 165 -8.58 -2.03 -10.80
N ILE A 166 -8.06 -3.26 -10.64
CA ILE A 166 -7.23 -3.93 -11.65
C ILE A 166 -7.99 -4.12 -12.96
N MET A 167 -9.20 -4.67 -12.90
CA MET A 167 -10.00 -4.94 -14.10
C MET A 167 -10.40 -3.64 -14.80
N THR A 168 -10.72 -2.59 -14.03
CA THR A 168 -11.00 -1.26 -14.57
C THR A 168 -9.80 -0.70 -15.32
N LEU A 169 -8.57 -0.86 -14.80
CA LEU A 169 -7.36 -0.47 -15.51
C LEU A 169 -7.24 -1.21 -16.85
N PHE A 170 -7.39 -2.54 -16.88
CA PHE A 170 -7.33 -3.30 -18.14
C PHE A 170 -8.39 -2.88 -19.15
N ILE A 171 -9.65 -2.80 -18.73
CA ILE A 171 -10.77 -2.44 -19.61
C ILE A 171 -10.59 -1.04 -20.19
N THR A 172 -10.26 -0.06 -19.35
CA THR A 172 -10.03 1.32 -19.81
C THR A 172 -8.82 1.43 -20.72
N SER A 173 -7.76 0.66 -20.46
CA SER A 173 -6.58 0.59 -21.33
C SER A 173 -6.93 0.04 -22.71
N GLY A 174 -7.67 -1.08 -22.76
CA GLY A 174 -8.11 -1.70 -24.01
C GLY A 174 -9.00 -0.78 -24.84
N ASN A 175 -9.95 -0.10 -24.19
CA ASN A 175 -10.80 0.88 -24.88
C ASN A 175 -9.98 2.02 -25.49
N ASN A 176 -9.05 2.60 -24.73
CA ASN A 176 -8.23 3.71 -25.23
C ASN A 176 -7.32 3.30 -26.40
N LEU A 177 -6.75 2.10 -26.36
CA LEU A 177 -5.95 1.57 -27.48
C LEU A 177 -6.79 1.34 -28.73
N LYS A 178 -8.00 0.77 -28.57
CA LYS A 178 -8.94 0.54 -29.67
C LYS A 178 -9.36 1.87 -30.32
N ASP A 179 -9.71 2.87 -29.52
CA ASP A 179 -10.17 4.17 -30.01
C ASP A 179 -9.04 4.92 -30.74
N LYS A 180 -7.79 4.82 -30.25
CA LYS A 180 -6.62 5.35 -30.95
C LYS A 180 -6.39 4.68 -32.30
N ALA A 181 -6.52 3.35 -32.37
CA ALA A 181 -6.37 2.62 -33.62
C ALA A 181 -7.44 3.02 -34.66
N ALA A 182 -8.69 3.23 -34.21
CA ALA A 182 -9.77 3.68 -35.08
C ALA A 182 -9.53 5.09 -35.66
N ASN A 183 -8.86 5.97 -34.92
CA ASN A 183 -8.55 7.34 -35.38
C ASN A 183 -7.37 7.42 -36.38
N LEU A 184 -6.68 6.30 -36.65
CA LEU A 184 -5.56 6.23 -37.59
C LEU A 184 -5.96 5.68 -38.98
N LEU A 185 -7.22 5.23 -39.12
CA LEU A 185 -7.80 4.69 -40.36
C LEU A 185 -8.78 5.70 -40.98
#